data_AF-A0AAD6H3D7-F1
#
_entry.id   AF-A0AAD6H3D7-F1
#
_cell.length_a   1.000
_cell.length_b   1.000
_cell.length_c   1.000
_cell.angle_alpha   90.00
_cell.angle_beta   90.00
_cell.angle_gamma   90.00
#
_symmetry.space_group_name_H-M   'P 1'
#
loop_
_entity.id
_entity.type
_entity.pdbx_description
1 polymer ?
#
loop_
_entity_poly.entity_id
_entity_poly.type
_entity_poly.pdbx_seq_one_letter_code
_entity_poly.pdbx_strand_id
1 'polypeptide(L)' 'MVDNGAQNVVLTSRHPDVPVGVFELMSQNGAELRVIPVGVENKEGLRAADTEIKSSMPPIEGIINRAMVLRGRAFLDTS' A
#
# COMPACT_ATOMS: atom_id res chain seq x y z
N MET A 1 12.98 -0.85 -2.13
CA MET A 1 12.67 -2.30 -2.12
C MET A 1 12.73 -2.88 -3.52
N VAL A 2 12.17 -2.21 -4.52
CA VAL A 2 12.35 -2.60 -5.93
C VAL A 2 13.83 -2.64 -6.33
N ASP A 3 14.62 -1.64 -5.97
CA ASP A 3 16.08 -1.65 -6.20
C ASP A 3 16.82 -2.81 -5.51
N ASN A 4 16.18 -3.45 -4.51
CA ASN A 4 16.70 -4.63 -3.81
C ASN A 4 16.05 -5.94 -4.31
N GLY A 5 15.39 -5.92 -5.48
CA GLY A 5 14.85 -7.11 -6.14
C GLY A 5 13.36 -7.40 -5.89
N ALA A 6 12.62 -6.52 -5.21
CA ALA A 6 11.17 -6.71 -5.07
C ALA A 6 10.47 -6.49 -6.43
N GLN A 7 9.93 -7.56 -7.01
CA GLN A 7 9.25 -7.53 -8.32
C GLN A 7 7.73 -7.34 -8.21
N ASN A 8 7.15 -7.57 -7.04
CA ASN A 8 5.72 -7.53 -6.81
C ASN A 8 5.44 -6.61 -5.62
N VAL A 9 4.76 -5.49 -5.87
CA VAL A 9 4.50 -4.47 -4.86
C VAL A 9 3.01 -4.21 -4.78
N VAL A 10 2.43 -4.34 -3.58
CA VAL A 10 1.06 -3.94 -3.30
C VAL A 10 1.06 -2.69 -2.43
N LEU A 11 0.41 -1.63 -2.91
CA LEU A 11 0.17 -0.41 -2.16
C LEU A 11 -1.29 -0.36 -1.73
N THR A 12 -1.52 -0.19 -0.42
CA THR A 12 -2.85 0.04 0.13
C THR A 12 -3.01 1.48 0.60
N SER A 13 -4.17 2.06 0.32
CA SER A 13 -4.59 3.36 0.82
C SER A 13 -6.11 3.45 0.79
N ARG A 14 -6.72 4.24 1.69
CA ARG A 14 -8.17 4.52 1.66
C ARG A 14 -8.56 5.33 0.42
N HIS A 15 -7.67 6.24 0.02
CA HIS A 15 -7.82 7.11 -1.14
C HIS A 15 -6.49 7.11 -1.87
N PRO A 16 -6.22 6.09 -2.70
CA PRO A 16 -4.98 6.06 -3.46
C PRO A 16 -4.98 7.21 -4.48
N ASP A 17 -3.92 8.00 -4.44
CA ASP A 17 -3.60 9.03 -5.44
C ASP A 17 -2.15 8.83 -5.87
N VAL A 18 -1.96 7.81 -6.71
CA VAL A 18 -0.62 7.39 -7.15
C VAL A 18 -0.38 7.99 -8.53
N PRO A 19 0.63 8.87 -8.70
CA PRO A 19 0.95 9.45 -10.00
C PRO A 19 1.31 8.37 -11.03
N VAL A 20 0.90 8.55 -12.29
CA VAL A 20 1.17 7.61 -13.39
C VAL A 20 2.67 7.30 -13.53
N GLY A 21 3.54 8.32 -13.38
CA GLY A 21 4.99 8.13 -13.46
C GLY A 21 5.57 7.16 -12.42
N VAL A 22 4.86 6.90 -11.31
CA VAL A 22 5.26 5.88 -10.34
C VAL A 22 5.04 4.49 -10.93
N PHE A 23 3.95 4.23 -11.63
CA PHE A 23 3.71 2.94 -12.29
C PHE A 23 4.74 2.69 -13.40
N GLU A 24 5.05 3.72 -14.19
CA GLU A 24 6.09 3.66 -15.22
C GLU A 24 7.46 3.34 -14.63
N LEU A 25 7.85 4.03 -13.56
CA LEU A 25 9.11 3.78 -12.84
C LEU A 25 9.19 2.34 -12.31
N MET A 26 8.11 1.83 -11.71
CA MET A 26 8.07 0.45 -11.21
C MET A 26 8.25 -0.53 -12.36
N SER A 27 7.52 -0.33 -13.46
CA SER A 27 7.61 -1.18 -14.65
C SER A 27 9.00 -1.15 -15.29
N GLN A 28 9.62 0.02 -15.41
CA GLN A 28 10.99 0.17 -15.92
C GLN A 28 12.02 -0.58 -15.06
N ASN A 29 11.77 -0.68 -13.76
CA ASN A 29 12.60 -1.43 -12.83
C ASN A 29 12.20 -2.91 -12.71
N GLY A 30 11.33 -3.42 -13.59
CA GLY A 30 10.91 -4.82 -13.62
C GLY A 30 9.97 -5.22 -12.48
N ALA A 31 9.26 -4.25 -11.89
CA ALA A 31 8.31 -4.47 -10.81
C ALA A 31 6.87 -4.12 -11.22
N GLU A 32 5.92 -4.95 -10.78
CA GLU A 32 4.48 -4.64 -10.85
C GLU A 32 4.06 -3.89 -9.57
N LEU A 33 3.41 -2.73 -9.75
CA LEU A 33 2.73 -2.02 -8.67
C LEU A 33 1.22 -2.24 -8.79
N ARG A 34 0.65 -2.94 -7.81
CA ARG A 34 -0.80 -3.09 -7.65
C ARG A 34 -1.31 -2.18 -6.54
N VAL A 35 -2.37 -1.44 -6.82
CA VAL A 35 -2.99 -0.54 -5.85
C VAL A 35 -4.33 -1.13 -5.42
N ILE A 36 -4.50 -1.38 -4.13
CA ILE A 36 -5.74 -1.88 -3.54
C ILE A 36 -6.33 -0.80 -2.63
N PRO A 37 -7.52 -0.26 -2.93
CA PRO A 37 -8.14 0.79 -2.12
C PRO A 37 -8.71 0.19 -0.82
N VAL A 38 -7.90 0.17 0.24
CA VAL A 38 -8.28 -0.35 1.56
C VAL A 38 -7.55 0.40 2.67
N GLY A 39 -8.27 0.69 3.76
CA GLY A 39 -7.69 1.22 5.00
C GLY A 39 -7.19 0.09 5.91
N VAL A 40 -6.06 0.32 6.59
CA VAL A 40 -5.46 -0.68 7.48
C VAL A 40 -6.35 -1.00 8.70
N GLU A 41 -7.24 -0.08 9.07
CA GLU A 41 -8.24 -0.25 10.11
C GLU A 41 -9.39 -1.19 9.72
N ASN A 42 -9.62 -1.42 8.41
CA ASN A 42 -10.68 -2.27 7.91
C ASN A 42 -10.21 -3.74 7.80
N LYS A 43 -10.48 -4.51 8.86
CA LYS A 43 -10.09 -5.93 8.94
C LYS A 43 -10.68 -6.80 7.83
N GLU A 44 -11.95 -6.61 7.49
CA GLU A 44 -12.61 -7.41 6.45
C GLU A 44 -12.05 -7.09 5.06
N GLY A 45 -11.84 -5.80 4.78
CA GLY A 45 -11.18 -5.35 3.57
C GLY A 45 -9.76 -5.90 3.43
N LEU A 46 -8.98 -5.90 4.52
CA LEU A 46 -7.64 -6.50 4.51
C LEU A 46 -7.66 -8.01 4.27
N ARG A 47 -8.66 -8.75 4.77
CA ARG A 47 -8.81 -10.18 4.47
C ARG A 47 -9.16 -10.43 3.00
N ALA A 48 -10.00 -9.59 2.41
CA ALA A 48 -10.29 -9.65 0.99
C ALA A 48 -9.03 -9.37 0.15
N ALA A 49 -8.28 -8.32 0.50
CA ALA A 49 -7.01 -7.99 -0.14
C ALA A 49 -5.98 -9.13 -0.01
N ASP A 50 -5.81 -9.72 1.18
CA ASP A 50 -4.91 -10.88 1.40
C ASP A 50 -5.32 -12.07 0.51
N THR A 51 -6.61 -12.32 0.36
CA THR A 51 -7.14 -13.40 -0.49
C THR A 51 -6.86 -13.14 -1.96
N GLU A 52 -7.07 -11.90 -2.43
CA GLU A 52 -6.76 -11.47 -3.81
C GLU A 52 -5.26 -11.56 -4.11
N ILE A 53 -4.41 -11.10 -3.19
CA ILE A 53 -2.95 -11.16 -3.35
C ILE A 53 -2.49 -12.61 -3.45
N LYS A 54 -2.95 -13.48 -2.53
CA LYS A 54 -2.56 -14.90 -2.51
C LYS A 54 -3.05 -15.69 -3.73
N SER A 55 -4.14 -15.27 -4.37
CA SER A 55 -4.67 -15.98 -5.54
C SER A 55 -3.98 -15.60 -6.85
N SER A 56 -3.28 -14.46 -6.88
CA SER A 56 -2.78 -13.86 -8.13
C SER A 56 -1.31 -13.42 -8.11
N MET A 57 -0.65 -13.44 -6.95
CA MET A 57 0.73 -12.98 -6.77
C MET A 57 1.53 -14.02 -5.96
N PRO A 58 2.88 -13.95 -5.99
CA PRO A 58 3.71 -14.76 -5.10
C PRO A 58 3.39 -14.54 -3.61
N PRO A 59 3.80 -15.47 -2.72
CA PRO A 59 3.60 -15.31 -1.28
C PRO A 59 4.11 -13.97 -0.75
N ILE A 60 3.39 -13.40 0.23
CA ILE A 60 3.78 -12.14 0.86
C ILE A 60 5.02 -12.39 1.74
N GLU A 61 6.16 -11.82 1.36
CA GLU A 61 7.43 -11.97 2.10
C GLU A 61 7.70 -10.82 3.07
N GLY A 62 6.99 -9.70 2.95
CA GLY A 62 7.19 -8.54 3.81
C GLY A 62 5.99 -7.62 3.83
N ILE A 63 5.77 -6.98 4.97
CA ILE A 63 4.72 -5.98 5.18
C ILE A 63 5.35 -4.76 5.81
N ILE A 64 5.03 -3.58 5.27
CA ILE A 64 5.45 -2.29 5.83
C ILE A 64 4.19 -1.48 6.14
N ASN A 65 3.93 -1.19 7.40
CA ASN A 65 2.85 -0.29 7.78
C ASN A 65 3.34 1.16 7.78
N ARG A 66 2.89 1.95 6.80
CA ARG A 66 3.13 3.40 6.72
C ARG A 66 1.85 4.23 6.77
N ALA A 67 0.71 3.61 7.08
CA ALA A 67 -0.53 4.34 7.21
C ALA A 67 -0.46 5.28 8.44
N MET A 68 -0.79 6.54 8.24
CA MET A 68 -0.78 7.55 9.29
C MET A 68 -1.84 8.61 9.01
N VAL A 69 -2.41 9.15 10.08
CA VAL A 69 -3.14 10.42 10.04
C VAL A 69 -2.54 11.31 11.12
N LEU A 70 -1.83 12.36 10.71
CA LEU A 70 -1.30 13.34 11.65
C LEU A 70 -2.39 14.37 11.98
N ARG A 71 -2.76 14.47 13.26
CA ARG A 71 -3.67 15.50 13.78
C ARG A 71 -2.92 16.40 14.75
N GLY A 72 -1.97 17.18 14.23
CA GLY A 72 -1.23 18.15 15.03
C GLY A 72 -2.11 19.33 15.43
N ARG A 73 -2.32 19.53 16.74
CA ARG A 73 -3.05 20.65 17.34
C ARG A 73 -2.44 20.98 18.70
N ALA A 74 -2.56 22.23 19.15
CA ALA A 74 -2.22 22.56 20.53
C ALA A 74 -3.18 21.85 21.49
N PHE A 75 -2.74 21.53 22.71
CA PHE A 75 -3.60 20.86 23.69
C PHE A 75 -4.90 21.65 23.98
N LEU A 76 -4.82 22.97 23.99
CA LEU A 76 -5.97 23.87 24.17
C LEU A 76 -7.00 23.78 23.04
N ASP A 77 -6.60 23.32 21.85
CA ASP A 77 -7.45 23.18 20.67
C ASP A 77 -8.06 21.76 20.55
N THR A 78 -8.01 20.98 21.64
CA THR A 78 -8.65 19.67 21.74
C THR A 78 -10.04 19.85 22.35
N SER A 79 -10.98 20.37 21.55
CA SER A 79 -12.42 20.35 21.87
C SER A 79 -13.08 19.04 21.43
#